data_AF-V9IJ90-F1
#
_entry.id   AF-V9IJ90-F1
#
_cell.length_a   1.000
_cell.length_b   1.000
_cell.length_c   1.000
_cell.angle_alpha   90.00
_cell.angle_beta   90.00
_cell.angle_gamma   90.00
#
_symmetry.space_group_name_H-M   'P 1'
#
loop_
_entity.id
_entity.type
_entity.pdbx_description
1 polymer ?
#
loop_
_entity_poly.entity_id
_entity_poly.type
_entity_poly.pdbx_seq_one_letter_code
_entity_poly.pdbx_strand_id
1 'polypeptide(L)'
;MPLENLEEEGLEKNPNLELAQTKFLLSLPEHKDDPYLKNKLLDAIKAENMAPFYEEVCKDLNWPVDDTLLTSMKTKNMEQLKELDAAIEDAEKNLVKWK
;
A
#
# COMPACT_ATOMS: atom_id res chain seq x y z
N MET A 1 -8.00 30.02 -17.42
CA MET A 1 -7.65 28.83 -18.23
C MET A 1 -8.39 27.63 -17.66
N PRO A 2 -8.90 26.71 -18.50
CA PRO A 2 -9.49 25.48 -18.00
C PRO A 2 -8.40 24.72 -17.23
N LEU A 3 -8.75 24.12 -16.10
CA LEU A 3 -7.84 23.25 -15.37
C LEU A 3 -7.72 21.95 -16.18
N GLU A 4 -6.69 21.84 -17.02
CA GLU A 4 -6.26 20.53 -17.52
C GLU A 4 -5.94 19.66 -16.29
N ASN A 5 -6.49 18.45 -16.25
CA ASN A 5 -6.24 17.53 -15.14
C ASN A 5 -4.89 16.85 -15.38
N LEU A 6 -3.80 17.52 -14.99
CA LEU A 6 -2.41 17.02 -15.11
C LEU A 6 -2.10 15.85 -14.14
N GLU A 7 -3.08 15.39 -13.34
CA GLU A 7 -2.84 14.33 -12.34
C GLU A 7 -2.41 13.00 -12.97
N GLU A 8 -2.81 12.72 -14.23
CA GLU A 8 -2.37 11.51 -14.96
C GLU A 8 -0.95 11.60 -15.55
N GLU A 9 -0.39 12.81 -15.71
CA GLU A 9 0.98 13.01 -16.23
C GLU A 9 2.06 12.95 -15.13
N GLY A 10 1.66 12.63 -13.90
CA GLY A 10 2.56 12.49 -12.75
C GLY A 10 3.38 11.20 -12.77
N LEU A 11 4.55 11.23 -12.13
CA LEU A 11 5.29 10.00 -11.80
C LEU A 11 4.41 9.07 -10.95
N GLU A 12 4.62 7.76 -11.09
CA GLU A 12 4.01 6.78 -10.21
C GLU A 12 4.20 7.19 -8.75
N LYS A 13 3.12 7.19 -7.95
CA LYS A 13 3.12 7.60 -6.54
C LYS A 13 3.77 6.52 -5.65
N ASN A 14 5.04 6.19 -5.91
CA ASN A 14 5.83 5.21 -5.16
C ASN A 14 7.00 5.90 -4.44
N PRO A 15 6.99 6.02 -3.10
CA PRO A 15 5.91 5.65 -2.17
C PRO A 15 4.77 6.69 -2.10
N ASN A 16 3.55 6.25 -1.77
CA ASN A 16 2.39 7.13 -1.64
C ASN A 16 2.45 7.94 -0.33
N LEU A 17 2.91 9.18 -0.42
CA LEU A 17 3.12 10.07 0.73
C LEU A 17 1.83 10.49 1.45
N GLU A 18 0.67 10.44 0.78
CA GLU A 18 -0.61 10.80 1.40
C GLU A 18 -0.99 9.83 2.54
N LEU A 19 -0.56 8.57 2.45
CA LEU A 19 -0.83 7.57 3.48
C LEU A 19 -0.08 7.87 4.78
N ALA A 20 1.18 8.31 4.66
CA ALA A 20 1.98 8.75 5.80
C ALA A 20 1.38 9.99 6.46
N GLN A 21 0.92 10.96 5.67
CA GLN A 21 0.22 12.15 6.16
C GLN A 21 -1.07 11.78 6.88
N THR A 22 -1.89 10.89 6.30
CA THR A 22 -3.16 10.44 6.90
C THR A 22 -2.92 9.69 8.22
N LYS A 23 -1.92 8.80 8.26
CA LYS A 23 -1.50 8.11 9.50
C LYS A 23 -1.09 9.13 10.58
N PHE A 24 -0.32 10.15 10.21
CA PHE A 24 0.09 11.19 11.15
C PHE A 24 -1.10 12.01 11.66
N LEU A 25 -2.02 12.43 10.78
CA LEU A 25 -3.23 13.15 11.20
C LEU A 25 -4.05 12.34 12.21
N LEU A 26 -4.27 11.05 11.95
CA LEU A 26 -4.99 10.16 12.87
C LEU A 26 -4.27 9.95 14.21
N SER A 27 -2.97 10.25 14.31
CA SER A 27 -2.25 10.23 15.59
C SER A 27 -2.53 11.47 16.45
N LEU A 28 -3.01 12.56 15.84
CA LEU A 28 -3.35 13.80 16.54
C LEU A 28 -4.72 13.66 17.24
N PRO A 29 -4.88 14.20 18.46
CA PRO A 29 -6.13 14.11 19.21
C PRO A 29 -7.32 14.78 18.50
N GLU A 30 -7.06 15.76 17.64
CA GLU A 30 -8.07 16.49 16.86
C GLU A 30 -8.76 15.64 15.80
N HIS A 31 -8.04 14.63 15.26
CA HIS A 31 -8.47 13.82 14.13
C HIS A 31 -8.52 12.32 14.44
N LYS A 32 -8.18 11.92 15.68
CA LYS A 32 -8.07 10.53 16.12
C LYS A 32 -9.32 9.68 15.82
N ASP A 33 -10.49 10.29 16.00
CA ASP A 33 -11.79 9.63 15.82
C ASP A 33 -12.47 10.01 14.49
N ASP A 34 -11.72 10.57 13.53
CA ASP A 34 -12.23 10.92 12.21
C ASP A 34 -12.47 9.65 11.37
N PRO A 35 -13.75 9.29 11.10
CA PRO A 35 -14.06 8.07 10.36
C PRO A 35 -13.67 8.17 8.88
N TYR A 36 -13.63 9.39 8.32
CA TYR A 36 -13.26 9.59 6.92
C TYR A 36 -11.78 9.30 6.71
N LEU A 37 -10.90 9.87 7.56
CA LEU A 37 -9.45 9.62 7.48
C LEU A 37 -9.13 8.14 7.74
N LYS A 38 -9.83 7.51 8.70
CA LYS A 38 -9.68 6.09 8.99
C LYS A 38 -10.04 5.21 7.80
N ASN A 39 -11.20 5.45 7.17
CA ASN A 39 -11.63 4.67 6.01
C ASN A 39 -10.71 4.93 4.81
N LYS A 40 -10.33 6.19 4.55
CA LYS A 40 -9.37 6.54 3.49
C LYS A 40 -8.07 5.75 3.63
N LEU A 41 -7.52 5.66 4.83
CA LEU A 41 -6.28 4.92 5.10
C LEU A 41 -6.48 3.41 4.94
N LEU A 42 -7.55 2.84 5.50
CA LEU A 42 -7.82 1.40 5.42
C LEU A 42 -8.14 0.93 4.00
N ASP A 43 -8.88 1.71 3.21
CA ASP A 43 -9.22 1.37 1.84
C ASP A 43 -7.98 1.35 0.95
N ALA A 44 -7.08 2.31 1.12
CA ALA A 44 -5.80 2.32 0.40
C ALA A 44 -4.88 1.15 0.79
N ILE A 45 -4.81 0.82 2.08
CA ILE A 45 -4.07 -0.35 2.58
C ILE A 45 -4.60 -1.65 1.95
N LYS A 46 -5.92 -1.80 1.87
CA LYS A 46 -6.58 -2.98 1.29
C LYS A 46 -6.39 -3.08 -0.21
N ALA A 47 -6.48 -1.95 -0.92
CA ALA A 47 -6.34 -1.89 -2.37
C ALA A 47 -4.97 -2.44 -2.83
N GLU A 48 -3.90 -2.04 -2.13
CA GLU A 48 -2.51 -2.39 -2.48
C GLU A 48 -1.94 -3.54 -1.63
N ASN A 49 -2.79 -4.24 -0.86
CA ASN A 49 -2.41 -5.34 0.05
C ASN A 49 -1.20 -5.00 0.96
N MET A 50 -1.17 -3.80 1.55
CA MET A 50 -0.04 -3.29 2.34
C MET A 50 0.05 -3.91 3.75
N ALA A 51 0.15 -5.24 3.86
CA ALA A 51 0.08 -5.96 5.13
C ALA A 51 1.05 -5.47 6.22
N PRO A 52 2.36 -5.26 5.95
CA PRO A 52 3.28 -4.79 7.00
C PRO A 52 2.92 -3.39 7.49
N PHE A 53 2.51 -2.51 6.57
CA PHE A 53 2.10 -1.15 6.91
C PHE A 53 0.81 -1.14 7.74
N TYR A 54 -0.13 -2.04 7.47
CA TYR A 54 -1.32 -2.24 8.29
C TYR A 54 -0.97 -2.60 9.74
N GLU A 55 -0.04 -3.53 9.94
CA GLU A 55 0.42 -3.93 11.28
C GLU A 55 1.02 -2.74 12.05
N GLU A 56 1.86 -1.94 11.39
CA GLU A 56 2.43 -0.73 11.98
C GLU A 56 1.38 0.33 12.31
N VAL A 57 0.42 0.57 11.41
CA VAL A 57 -0.69 1.52 11.64
C VAL A 57 -1.52 1.09 12.84
N CYS A 58 -1.89 -0.20 12.92
CA CYS A 58 -2.64 -0.72 14.07
C CYS A 58 -1.87 -0.57 15.38
N LYS A 59 -0.55 -0.83 15.36
CA LYS A 59 0.31 -0.64 16.53
C LYS A 59 0.40 0.83 16.96
N ASP A 60 0.67 1.74 16.03
CA ASP A 60 0.93 3.14 16.34
C ASP A 60 -0.35 3.90 16.74
N LEU A 61 -1.48 3.58 16.10
CA LEU A 61 -2.79 4.19 16.42
C LEU A 61 -3.56 3.41 17.49
N ASN A 62 -2.97 2.31 18.01
CA ASN A 62 -3.56 1.42 19.00
C ASN A 62 -4.94 0.88 18.56
N TRP A 63 -5.06 0.52 17.29
CA TRP A 63 -6.26 -0.09 16.71
C TRP A 63 -6.24 -1.61 16.84
N PRO A 64 -7.40 -2.27 16.98
CA PRO A 64 -7.46 -3.72 16.91
C PRO A 64 -7.02 -4.21 15.53
N VAL A 65 -6.21 -5.25 15.51
CA VAL A 65 -5.78 -5.93 14.28
C VAL A 65 -6.87 -6.88 13.85
N ASP A 66 -7.28 -6.81 12.59
CA ASP A 66 -8.12 -7.81 11.96
C ASP A 66 -7.23 -8.91 11.36
N ASP A 67 -7.12 -10.03 12.07
CA ASP A 67 -6.29 -11.17 11.66
C ASP A 67 -6.74 -11.78 10.33
N THR A 68 -8.05 -11.72 10.02
CA THR A 68 -8.58 -12.27 8.77
C THR A 68 -8.15 -11.42 7.58
N LEU A 69 -8.25 -10.10 7.73
CA LEU A 69 -7.77 -9.14 6.74
C LEU A 69 -6.25 -9.25 6.57
N LEU A 70 -5.50 -9.27 7.68
CA LEU A 70 -4.05 -9.36 7.66
C LEU A 70 -3.55 -10.62 6.97
N THR A 71 -4.16 -11.78 7.28
CA THR A 71 -3.81 -13.05 6.65
C THR A 71 -4.09 -13.00 5.15
N SER A 72 -5.25 -12.46 4.74
CA SER A 72 -5.60 -12.36 3.31
C SER A 72 -4.60 -11.50 2.51
N MET A 73 -4.14 -10.38 3.08
CA MET A 73 -3.14 -9.53 2.44
C MET A 73 -1.77 -10.21 2.40
N LYS A 74 -1.34 -10.89 3.49
CA LYS A 74 -0.07 -11.64 3.52
C LYS A 74 -0.04 -12.76 2.47
N THR A 75 -1.14 -13.47 2.26
CA THR A 75 -1.24 -14.51 1.24
C THR A 75 -1.05 -13.93 -0.16
N LYS A 76 -1.79 -12.86 -0.50
CA LYS A 76 -1.66 -12.19 -1.80
C LYS A 76 -0.25 -11.66 -2.05
N ASN A 77 0.37 -11.06 -1.03
CA ASN A 77 1.75 -10.57 -1.14
C ASN A 77 2.73 -11.71 -1.41
N MET A 78 2.56 -12.86 -0.75
CA MET A 78 3.40 -14.03 -0.99
C MET A 78 3.21 -14.61 -2.40
N GLU A 79 1.99 -14.62 -2.92
CA GLU A 79 1.69 -15.05 -4.29
C GLU A 79 2.35 -14.11 -5.31
N GLN A 80 2.17 -12.80 -5.15
CA GLN A 80 2.77 -11.81 -6.04
C GLN A 80 4.30 -11.83 -5.99
N LEU A 81 4.91 -12.01 -4.81
CA LEU A 81 6.37 -12.17 -4.71
C LEU A 81 6.87 -13.38 -5.49
N LYS A 82 6.17 -14.53 -5.41
CA LYS A 82 6.54 -15.72 -6.20
C LYS A 82 6.42 -15.48 -7.70
N GLU A 83 5.38 -14.77 -8.14
CA GLU A 83 5.22 -14.41 -9.55
C GLU A 83 6.34 -13.50 -10.04
N LEU A 84 6.73 -12.51 -9.24
CA LEU A 84 7.84 -11.62 -9.55
C LEU A 84 9.18 -12.38 -9.59
N ASP A 85 9.44 -13.25 -8.62
CA ASP A 85 10.66 -14.09 -8.60
C ASP A 85 10.72 -15.01 -9.83
N ALA A 86 9.61 -15.63 -10.22
CA ALA A 86 9.53 -16.46 -11.41
C ALA A 86 9.74 -15.65 -12.70
N ALA A 87 9.19 -14.44 -12.78
CA ALA A 87 9.40 -13.54 -13.92
C ALA A 87 10.85 -13.06 -14.01
N ILE A 88 11.51 -12.79 -12.88
CA ILE A 88 12.94 -12.45 -12.83
C ILE A 88 13.77 -13.64 -13.31
N GLU A 89 13.51 -14.86 -12.81
CA GLU A 89 14.25 -16.07 -13.20
C GLU A 89 14.10 -16.37 -14.70
N ASP A 90 12.90 -16.21 -15.25
CA ASP A 90 12.66 -16.37 -16.69
C ASP A 90 13.40 -15.29 -17.51
N ALA A 91 13.31 -14.03 -17.08
CA ALA A 91 14.00 -12.92 -17.72
C ALA A 91 15.52 -13.14 -17.74
N GLU A 92 16.12 -13.58 -16.63
CA GLU A 92 17.56 -13.88 -16.55
C GLU A 92 17.96 -15.02 -17.50
N LYS A 93 17.19 -16.12 -17.54
CA LYS A 93 17.50 -17.27 -18.41
C LYS A 93 17.31 -16.97 -19.89
N ASN A 94 16.31 -16.15 -20.24
CA ASN A 94 15.97 -15.87 -21.63
C ASN A 94 16.71 -14.65 -22.20
N LEU A 95 17.07 -13.63 -21.40
CA LEU A 95 17.92 -12.51 -21.85
C LEU A 95 19.37 -12.94 -22.09
N VAL A 96 19.89 -13.91 -21.33
CA VAL A 96 21.25 -14.46 -21.54
C VAL A 96 21.36 -15.25 -22.85
N LYS A 97 20.26 -15.83 -23.37
CA LYS A 97 20.26 -16.59 -24.63
C LYS A 97 20.45 -15.73 -25.89
N TRP A 98 20.32 -14.40 -25.80
CA TRP A 98 20.46 -13.47 -26.93
C TRP A 98 21.80 -12.71 -26.95
N LYS A 99 22.75 -13.08 -26.09
CA LYS A 99 24.16 -12.64 -26.15
C LYS A 99 25.05 -13.79 -26.59
#